data_AF-A0A536H473-F1
#
_entry.id   AF-A0A536H473-F1
#
_cell.length_a   1.000
_cell.length_b   1.000
_cell.length_c   1.000
_cell.angle_alpha   90.00
_cell.angle_beta   90.00
_cell.angle_gamma   90.00
#
_symmetry.space_group_name_H-M   'P 1'
#
loop_
_entity.id
_entity.type
_entity.pdbx_description
1 polymer ?
#
loop_
_entity_poly.entity_id
_entity_poly.type
_entity_poly.pdbx_seq_one_letter_code
_entity_poly.pdbx_strand_id
1 'polypeptide(L)'
;MQRVRDPDRNPSERHPRRDPRGVSTGRGRGAWSHRLRCRPRGISGIRLSGYDVRYPPIGDYGMIGDLRSAALVSKQGSIDWMCLPRFDSPWVFGRLLDWDRGGFLQLTPTNPGASMFRQYRRDSNVIQTIWTLEHSRMRVVDFMPIALKGKKLKPPESLRLIRMLQPLAGRTEWRLTFKPRFDYGRQMPSLRGLRPGLLAAHGEDASVFLQFPIGATLELVDGTAVITGEIMPGHRAAILLHYAGARPVPAAISIDDAHALLHQTDDYWMDWLRATTYRGRFDEPLHRSALALKLMQYLPTGAFVAAPTSSLPESPGGSLNWDYRYSWVRDTSDLVNALGEMGFDDEADGFLRWVRTAHDRHPKDFKIMYRIDGDDRLPEFVLDELEGYRRSTPVRIGNAAVDQVQLDIYGELMQTAYTCWQSRKILPKPRREILLQVVDRILEWWEKEDSGIWEARRRPRR
;
A
#
# COMPACT_ATOMS: atom_id res chain seq x y z
N MET A 1 42.75 42.37 25.22
CA MET A 1 43.65 43.43 25.74
C MET A 1 44.85 43.50 24.80
N GLN A 2 45.09 44.68 24.22
CA GLN A 2 46.32 45.18 23.54
C GLN A 2 47.04 44.30 22.49
N ARG A 3 47.12 44.69 21.20
CA ARG A 3 47.93 45.77 20.57
C ARG A 3 49.44 45.45 20.53
N VAL A 4 50.26 45.70 19.49
CA VAL A 4 50.12 46.19 18.09
C VAL A 4 51.54 46.39 17.50
N ARG A 5 51.67 46.33 16.15
CA ARG A 5 52.59 47.08 15.22
C ARG A 5 54.11 46.84 15.19
N ASP A 6 54.69 46.96 13.97
CA ASP A 6 55.39 48.18 13.49
C ASP A 6 55.53 48.23 11.93
N PRO A 7 56.10 49.26 11.24
CA PRO A 7 55.34 50.33 10.56
C PRO A 7 55.87 50.73 9.14
N ASP A 8 55.57 51.98 8.74
CA ASP A 8 56.09 52.85 7.66
C ASP A 8 55.30 52.95 6.35
N ARG A 9 55.10 54.11 5.71
CA ARG A 9 55.00 55.55 6.05
C ARG A 9 54.52 56.27 4.77
N ASN A 10 53.65 57.28 4.89
CA ASN A 10 53.04 58.10 3.83
C ASN A 10 53.93 59.34 3.48
N PRO A 11 53.70 60.16 2.42
CA PRO A 11 52.78 61.31 2.59
C PRO A 11 52.13 61.99 1.33
N SER A 12 51.12 62.85 1.62
CA SER A 12 50.70 64.14 0.98
C SER A 12 50.11 64.19 -0.46
N GLU A 13 49.15 65.05 -0.88
CA GLU A 13 48.37 66.18 -0.33
C GLU A 13 47.19 66.59 -1.29
N ARG A 14 46.06 67.08 -0.71
CA ARG A 14 45.12 68.21 -1.08
C ARG A 14 44.35 68.34 -2.44
N HIS A 15 43.00 68.12 -2.37
CA HIS A 15 41.78 68.97 -2.66
C HIS A 15 41.70 70.05 -3.80
N PRO A 16 40.52 70.64 -4.21
CA PRO A 16 39.07 70.46 -3.86
C PRO A 16 37.94 70.64 -4.96
N ARG A 17 36.69 70.24 -4.61
CA ARG A 17 35.31 70.82 -4.83
C ARG A 17 34.81 71.39 -6.18
N ARG A 18 33.61 70.96 -6.64
CA ARG A 18 32.29 71.66 -6.50
C ARG A 18 31.11 70.96 -7.23
N ASP A 19 29.97 70.92 -6.52
CA ASP A 19 28.56 70.64 -6.88
C ASP A 19 27.97 71.81 -7.75
N PRO A 20 26.69 71.93 -8.25
CA PRO A 20 25.45 71.16 -7.91
C PRO A 20 24.28 71.03 -8.96
N ARG A 21 23.21 70.31 -8.54
CA ARG A 21 21.74 70.39 -8.85
C ARG A 21 21.11 69.65 -10.03
N GLY A 22 20.05 68.89 -9.70
CA GLY A 22 18.92 68.57 -10.58
C GLY A 22 18.05 67.39 -10.07
N VAL A 23 17.00 67.69 -9.30
CA VAL A 23 16.06 66.74 -8.66
C VAL A 23 14.89 66.39 -9.59
N SER A 24 14.47 65.12 -9.69
CA SER A 24 13.05 64.73 -9.57
C SER A 24 12.84 63.24 -9.31
N THR A 25 11.79 62.96 -8.54
CA THR A 25 11.39 61.73 -7.85
C THR A 25 10.69 60.67 -8.72
N GLY A 26 10.90 59.39 -8.40
CA GLY A 26 10.04 58.30 -8.84
C GLY A 26 10.22 57.05 -7.96
N ARG A 27 9.23 56.77 -7.10
CA ARG A 27 9.17 55.58 -6.23
C ARG A 27 8.85 54.33 -7.07
N GLY A 28 9.53 53.21 -6.79
CA GLY A 28 9.11 51.89 -7.28
C GLY A 28 9.91 50.77 -6.61
N ARG A 29 9.35 50.15 -5.56
CA ARG A 29 9.87 48.92 -4.95
C ARG A 29 9.48 47.73 -5.85
N GLY A 30 10.46 47.02 -6.41
CA GLY A 30 10.26 45.77 -7.14
C GLY A 30 10.69 44.57 -6.30
N ALA A 31 9.73 43.91 -5.63
CA ALA A 31 9.90 42.61 -5.00
C ALA A 31 9.63 41.52 -6.05
N TRP A 32 10.61 40.66 -6.30
CA TRP A 32 10.46 39.50 -7.16
C TRP A 32 9.66 38.42 -6.42
N SER A 33 8.38 38.30 -6.74
CA SER A 33 7.53 37.19 -6.32
C SER A 33 7.12 36.38 -7.54
N HIS A 34 7.70 35.20 -7.71
CA HIS A 34 7.22 34.22 -8.69
C HIS A 34 5.95 33.56 -8.13
N ARG A 35 4.77 34.11 -8.45
CA ARG A 35 3.49 33.40 -8.33
C ARG A 35 3.27 32.58 -9.59
N LEU A 36 3.43 31.27 -9.49
CA LEU A 36 2.86 30.32 -10.45
C LEU A 36 1.33 30.38 -10.32
N ARG A 37 0.68 31.13 -11.22
CA ARG A 37 -0.77 31.05 -11.43
C ARG A 37 -1.08 29.79 -12.25
N CYS A 38 -1.47 28.70 -11.59
CA CYS A 38 -2.18 27.62 -12.25
C CYS A 38 -3.58 28.13 -12.65
N ARG A 39 -3.79 28.39 -13.94
CA ARG A 39 -5.13 28.55 -14.51
C ARG A 39 -5.81 27.17 -14.57
N PRO A 40 -7.08 27.01 -14.19
CA PRO A 40 -7.79 25.76 -14.40
C PRO A 40 -7.98 25.55 -15.90
N ARG A 41 -7.33 24.54 -16.47
CA ARG A 41 -7.68 24.07 -17.81
C ARG A 41 -9.03 23.39 -17.70
N GLY A 42 -9.98 23.86 -18.50
CA GLY A 42 -11.32 23.28 -18.61
C GLY A 42 -11.24 21.78 -18.89
N ILE A 43 -12.02 21.02 -18.13
CA ILE A 43 -12.21 19.59 -18.31
C ILE A 43 -13.10 19.43 -19.55
N SER A 44 -12.49 19.32 -20.73
CA SER A 44 -13.15 18.73 -21.88
C SER A 44 -13.16 17.21 -21.67
N GLY A 45 -14.34 16.60 -21.76
CA GLY A 45 -14.55 15.18 -21.54
C GLY A 45 -13.58 14.32 -22.37
N ILE A 46 -12.75 13.55 -21.67
CA ILE A 46 -11.95 12.51 -22.29
C ILE A 46 -12.92 11.44 -22.76
N ARG A 47 -13.18 11.38 -24.08
CA ARG A 47 -13.72 10.18 -24.70
C ARG A 47 -12.67 9.08 -24.56
N LEU A 48 -12.93 8.12 -23.69
CA LEU A 48 -12.13 6.90 -23.50
C LEU A 48 -12.37 5.96 -24.70
N SER A 49 -11.84 6.27 -25.88
CA SER A 49 -11.84 5.35 -27.02
C SER A 49 -10.47 4.70 -27.16
N GLY A 50 -10.36 3.43 -26.72
CA GLY A 50 -9.16 2.60 -26.90
C GLY A 50 -8.77 1.72 -25.70
N TYR A 51 -9.43 1.83 -24.55
CA TYR A 51 -9.20 0.93 -23.42
C TYR A 51 -10.01 -0.36 -23.61
N ASP A 52 -9.36 -1.51 -23.46
CA ASP A 52 -10.11 -2.68 -23.01
C ASP A 52 -10.77 -2.29 -21.68
N VAL A 53 -12.09 -2.32 -21.65
CA VAL A 53 -12.88 -2.03 -20.44
C VAL A 53 -12.59 -3.10 -19.39
N ARG A 54 -12.18 -4.30 -19.83
CA ARG A 54 -11.58 -5.34 -19.00
C ARG A 54 -10.11 -4.97 -18.80
N TYR A 55 -9.62 -5.08 -17.56
CA TYR A 55 -8.25 -4.69 -17.15
C TYR A 55 -7.90 -3.19 -17.21
N PRO A 56 -8.46 -2.40 -16.27
CA PRO A 56 -7.96 -1.05 -16.00
C PRO A 56 -6.44 -1.04 -15.80
N PRO A 57 -5.75 0.03 -16.25
CA PRO A 57 -4.33 0.22 -15.93
C PRO A 57 -4.05 0.08 -14.43
N ILE A 58 -2.90 -0.47 -14.05
CA ILE A 58 -2.54 -0.62 -12.63
C ILE A 58 -2.57 0.73 -11.88
N GLY A 59 -2.16 1.82 -12.54
CA GLY A 59 -2.23 3.18 -11.98
C GLY A 59 -3.66 3.70 -11.72
N ASP A 60 -4.69 3.03 -12.24
CA ASP A 60 -6.10 3.36 -11.95
C ASP A 60 -6.60 2.72 -10.65
N TYR A 61 -5.81 1.90 -9.98
CA TYR A 61 -6.16 1.37 -8.66
C TYR A 61 -5.62 2.24 -7.53
N GLY A 62 -6.39 2.34 -6.45
CA GLY A 62 -5.91 2.84 -5.17
C GLY A 62 -5.74 1.68 -4.20
N MET A 63 -4.67 1.68 -3.41
CA MET A 63 -4.36 0.64 -2.44
C MET A 63 -4.85 1.06 -1.05
N ILE A 64 -5.55 0.16 -0.37
CA ILE A 64 -5.90 0.26 1.05
C ILE A 64 -5.39 -0.98 1.80
N GLY A 65 -5.17 -0.91 3.11
CA GLY A 65 -4.60 -2.03 3.87
C GLY A 65 -4.71 -1.87 5.38
N ASP A 66 -4.61 -2.99 6.10
CA ASP A 66 -4.70 -3.08 7.56
C ASP A 66 -3.38 -3.54 8.21
N LEU A 67 -2.28 -3.45 7.48
CA LEU A 67 -0.95 -3.96 7.84
C LEU A 67 -0.91 -5.47 8.10
N ARG A 68 -1.92 -6.21 7.60
CA ARG A 68 -1.93 -7.67 7.50
C ARG A 68 -2.12 -8.12 6.06
N SER A 69 -2.92 -7.37 5.31
CA SER A 69 -3.09 -7.49 3.86
C SER A 69 -3.45 -6.14 3.25
N ALA A 70 -3.63 -6.14 1.93
CA ALA A 70 -4.07 -4.99 1.15
C ALA A 70 -5.16 -5.36 0.13
N ALA A 71 -5.89 -4.35 -0.32
CA ALA A 71 -6.88 -4.43 -1.37
C ALA A 71 -6.65 -3.32 -2.42
N LEU A 72 -6.93 -3.63 -3.69
CA LEU A 72 -6.85 -2.66 -4.79
C LEU A 72 -8.25 -2.25 -5.26
N VAL A 73 -8.56 -0.97 -5.07
CA VAL A 73 -9.84 -0.33 -5.40
C VAL A 73 -9.74 0.35 -6.76
N SER A 74 -10.51 -0.10 -7.75
CA SER A 74 -10.58 0.50 -9.08
C SER A 74 -11.34 1.83 -9.09
N LYS A 75 -11.20 2.60 -10.16
CA LYS A 75 -11.97 3.84 -10.37
C LYS A 75 -13.47 3.56 -10.51
N GLN A 76 -13.84 2.35 -10.92
CA GLN A 76 -15.20 1.87 -11.11
C GLN A 76 -15.81 1.30 -9.81
N GLY A 77 -15.25 1.61 -8.65
CA GLY A 77 -15.77 1.18 -7.34
C GLY A 77 -15.61 -0.31 -7.05
N SER A 78 -14.70 -1.00 -7.75
CA SER A 78 -14.49 -2.44 -7.58
C SER A 78 -13.21 -2.75 -6.82
N ILE A 79 -13.26 -3.75 -5.96
CA ILE A 79 -12.06 -4.36 -5.38
C ILE A 79 -11.72 -5.60 -6.21
N ASP A 80 -10.60 -5.52 -6.92
CA ASP A 80 -10.21 -6.50 -7.94
C ASP A 80 -9.03 -7.36 -7.51
N TRP A 81 -8.44 -7.00 -6.37
CA TRP A 81 -7.37 -7.74 -5.71
C TRP A 81 -7.55 -7.64 -4.20
N MET A 82 -7.56 -8.78 -3.51
CA MET A 82 -7.50 -8.86 -2.05
C MET A 82 -7.14 -10.28 -1.61
N CYS A 83 -5.99 -10.44 -0.94
CA CYS A 83 -5.57 -11.69 -0.33
C CYS A 83 -5.95 -11.74 1.15
N LEU A 84 -6.50 -12.85 1.64
CA LEU A 84 -6.87 -12.97 3.06
C LEU A 84 -6.50 -14.35 3.62
N PRO A 85 -6.01 -14.42 4.88
CA PRO A 85 -5.92 -13.30 5.82
C PRO A 85 -4.65 -12.46 5.68
N ARG A 86 -3.65 -12.90 4.91
CA ARG A 86 -2.37 -12.19 4.77
C ARG A 86 -2.05 -11.84 3.31
N PHE A 87 -1.01 -11.04 3.08
CA PHE A 87 -0.50 -10.74 1.74
C PHE A 87 -0.24 -11.99 0.91
N ASP A 88 0.44 -12.99 1.49
CA ASP A 88 0.87 -14.22 0.82
C ASP A 88 -0.17 -15.36 0.87
N SER A 89 -1.41 -15.06 1.28
CA SER A 89 -2.52 -16.02 1.26
C SER A 89 -3.16 -16.12 -0.14
N PRO A 90 -3.97 -17.15 -0.43
CA PRO A 90 -4.83 -17.13 -1.59
C PRO A 90 -5.72 -15.89 -1.63
N TRP A 91 -6.04 -15.42 -2.84
CA TRP A 91 -6.96 -14.30 -2.99
C TRP A 91 -8.40 -14.71 -2.68
N VAL A 92 -9.16 -13.74 -2.18
CA VAL A 92 -10.63 -13.74 -2.18
C VAL A 92 -11.17 -13.02 -3.43
N PHE A 93 -10.41 -12.02 -3.90
CA PHE A 93 -10.64 -11.30 -5.15
C PHE A 93 -9.33 -11.24 -5.94
N GLY A 94 -9.36 -11.73 -7.17
CA GLY A 94 -8.23 -11.84 -8.08
C GLY A 94 -8.58 -11.44 -9.51
N ARG A 95 -9.62 -10.60 -9.69
CA ARG A 95 -10.06 -10.08 -11.00
C ARG A 95 -8.93 -9.44 -11.81
N LEU A 96 -7.88 -8.98 -11.12
CA LEU A 96 -6.67 -8.46 -11.75
C LEU A 96 -5.90 -9.49 -12.60
N LEU A 97 -6.01 -10.78 -12.27
CA LEU A 97 -5.33 -11.87 -12.99
C LEU A 97 -6.29 -12.68 -13.86
N ASP A 98 -7.59 -12.65 -13.57
CA ASP A 98 -8.61 -13.23 -14.45
C ASP A 98 -9.94 -12.49 -14.26
N TRP A 99 -10.40 -11.81 -15.30
CA TRP A 99 -11.56 -10.92 -15.23
C TRP A 99 -12.85 -11.67 -14.88
N ASP A 100 -12.99 -12.89 -15.36
CA ASP A 100 -14.22 -13.68 -15.24
C ASP A 100 -14.17 -14.62 -14.03
N ARG A 101 -13.01 -15.25 -13.77
CA ARG A 101 -12.80 -16.27 -12.74
C ARG A 101 -12.17 -15.76 -11.47
N GLY A 102 -11.51 -14.60 -11.49
CA GLY A 102 -10.75 -14.08 -10.35
C GLY A 102 -11.63 -13.58 -9.21
N GLY A 103 -12.88 -13.21 -9.49
CA GLY A 103 -13.80 -12.70 -8.47
C GLY A 103 -13.50 -11.28 -8.02
N PHE A 104 -14.51 -10.58 -7.51
CA PHE A 104 -14.43 -9.16 -7.15
C PHE A 104 -15.54 -8.73 -6.17
N LEU A 105 -15.38 -7.52 -5.63
CA LEU A 105 -16.43 -6.83 -4.86
C LEU A 105 -16.64 -5.42 -5.40
N GLN A 106 -17.74 -5.18 -6.10
CA GLN A 106 -18.03 -3.90 -6.75
C GLN A 106 -19.22 -3.20 -6.11
N LEU A 107 -19.04 -1.93 -5.75
CA LEU A 107 -20.10 -1.05 -5.22
C LEU A 107 -20.18 0.21 -6.07
N THR A 108 -21.33 0.42 -6.71
CA THR A 108 -21.58 1.60 -7.55
C THR A 108 -23.02 2.08 -7.40
N PRO A 109 -23.33 3.33 -7.76
CA PRO A 109 -24.68 3.69 -8.14
C PRO A 109 -25.20 2.81 -9.29
N THR A 110 -26.52 2.64 -9.41
CA THR A 110 -27.14 1.85 -10.50
C THR A 110 -27.11 2.56 -11.86
N ASN A 111 -27.07 3.90 -11.87
CA ASN A 111 -27.14 4.69 -13.10
C ASN A 111 -25.80 4.70 -13.87
N PRO A 112 -25.76 4.27 -15.14
CA PRO A 112 -24.54 4.20 -15.94
C PRO A 112 -23.95 5.57 -16.32
N GLY A 113 -24.71 6.67 -16.19
CA GLY A 113 -24.26 8.03 -16.52
C GLY A 113 -23.47 8.73 -15.40
N ALA A 114 -23.17 8.06 -14.29
CA ALA A 114 -22.52 8.68 -13.15
C ALA A 114 -21.07 9.09 -13.46
N SER A 115 -20.73 10.36 -13.21
CA SER A 115 -19.33 10.80 -13.18
C SER A 115 -18.70 10.47 -11.83
N MET A 116 -17.40 10.18 -11.82
CA MET A 116 -16.69 9.75 -10.61
C MET A 116 -15.40 10.55 -10.40
N PHE A 117 -15.15 10.91 -9.14
CA PHE A 117 -13.91 11.49 -8.68
C PHE A 117 -13.41 10.72 -7.44
N ARG A 118 -12.15 10.27 -7.46
CA ARG A 118 -11.54 9.50 -6.37
C ARG A 118 -10.26 10.18 -5.89
N GLN A 119 -10.06 10.16 -4.58
CA GLN A 119 -8.82 10.57 -3.96
C GLN A 119 -8.60 9.80 -2.65
N TYR A 120 -7.35 9.72 -2.20
CA TYR A 120 -7.09 9.44 -0.79
C TYR A 120 -7.63 10.61 0.05
N ARG A 121 -8.06 10.29 1.27
CA ARG A 121 -8.21 11.30 2.31
C ARG A 121 -6.82 11.85 2.65
N ARG A 122 -6.79 13.12 3.04
CA ARG A 122 -5.54 13.81 3.36
C ARG A 122 -4.77 13.02 4.43
N ASP A 123 -3.48 12.82 4.20
CA ASP A 123 -2.55 12.21 5.16
C ASP A 123 -3.02 10.82 5.67
N SER A 124 -3.74 10.07 4.82
CA SER A 124 -4.36 8.78 5.18
C SER A 124 -4.30 7.77 4.03
N ASN A 125 -4.45 6.48 4.35
CA ASN A 125 -4.65 5.39 3.40
C ASN A 125 -6.13 5.02 3.19
N VAL A 126 -7.04 5.90 3.61
CA VAL A 126 -8.46 5.76 3.32
C VAL A 126 -8.79 6.42 1.99
N ILE A 127 -9.57 5.73 1.15
CA ILE A 127 -10.01 6.25 -0.15
C ILE A 127 -11.42 6.78 -0.05
N GLN A 128 -11.70 7.91 -0.70
CA GLN A 128 -13.06 8.37 -0.97
C GLN A 128 -13.32 8.48 -2.47
N THR A 129 -14.43 7.90 -2.90
CA THR A 129 -14.93 7.95 -4.28
C THR A 129 -16.26 8.67 -4.28
N ILE A 130 -16.35 9.80 -4.97
CA ILE A 130 -17.57 10.58 -5.10
C ILE A 130 -18.16 10.32 -6.48
N TRP A 131 -19.40 9.83 -6.49
CA TRP A 131 -20.22 9.67 -7.67
C TRP A 131 -21.20 10.83 -7.77
N THR A 132 -21.27 11.46 -8.94
CA THR A 132 -22.24 12.53 -9.25
C THR A 132 -23.11 12.07 -10.41
N LEU A 133 -24.40 11.93 -10.11
CA LEU A 133 -25.49 11.62 -11.04
C LEU A 133 -26.28 12.91 -11.33
N GLU A 134 -27.23 12.84 -12.25
CA GLU A 134 -28.07 13.99 -12.65
C GLU A 134 -28.81 14.63 -11.46
N HIS A 135 -29.36 13.81 -10.57
CA HIS A 135 -30.19 14.26 -9.45
C HIS A 135 -29.68 13.82 -8.08
N SER A 136 -28.50 13.21 -8.01
CA SER A 136 -27.94 12.72 -6.76
C SER A 136 -26.43 12.67 -6.75
N ARG A 137 -25.87 12.61 -5.55
CA ARG A 137 -24.43 12.57 -5.32
C ARG A 137 -24.16 11.68 -4.11
N MET A 138 -23.27 10.71 -4.25
CA MET A 138 -22.94 9.74 -3.21
C MET A 138 -21.44 9.62 -3.06
N ARG A 139 -20.94 9.65 -1.84
CA ARG A 139 -19.55 9.30 -1.50
C ARG A 139 -19.51 7.86 -1.00
N VAL A 140 -18.58 7.08 -1.52
CA VAL A 140 -18.16 5.81 -0.95
C VAL A 140 -16.81 6.02 -0.28
N VAL A 141 -16.65 5.60 0.97
CA VAL A 141 -15.37 5.64 1.69
C VAL A 141 -14.90 4.21 1.92
N ASP A 142 -13.78 3.85 1.31
CA ASP A 142 -13.20 2.50 1.32
C ASP A 142 -11.96 2.48 2.21
N PHE A 143 -11.93 1.57 3.19
CA PHE A 143 -10.78 1.37 4.06
C PHE A 143 -10.73 -0.03 4.66
N MET A 144 -9.53 -0.45 5.03
CA MET A 144 -9.32 -1.63 5.87
C MET A 144 -9.04 -1.13 7.29
N PRO A 145 -9.79 -1.59 8.30
CA PRO A 145 -9.80 -0.95 9.61
C PRO A 145 -8.49 -1.17 10.37
N ILE A 146 -7.94 -0.09 10.90
CA ILE A 146 -6.84 -0.11 11.85
C ILE A 146 -7.37 0.42 13.18
N ALA A 147 -7.24 -0.39 14.23
CA ALA A 147 -7.67 -0.01 15.57
C ALA A 147 -6.53 -0.17 16.58
N LEU A 148 -6.40 0.81 17.46
CA LEU A 148 -5.48 0.81 18.60
C LEU A 148 -6.27 0.52 19.88
N LYS A 149 -5.76 -0.37 20.73
CA LYS A 149 -6.19 -0.50 22.13
C LYS A 149 -5.02 -0.07 23.03
N GLY A 150 -5.08 1.15 23.55
CA GLY A 150 -3.92 1.80 24.15
C GLY A 150 -2.87 2.11 23.08
N LYS A 151 -1.61 1.70 23.30
CA LYS A 151 -0.52 1.86 22.31
C LYS A 151 -0.35 0.67 21.36
N LYS A 152 -1.18 -0.37 21.47
CA LYS A 152 -1.04 -1.60 20.67
C LYS A 152 -2.08 -1.65 19.56
N LEU A 153 -1.62 -1.95 18.35
CA LEU A 153 -2.49 -2.33 17.25
C LEU A 153 -3.26 -3.59 17.61
N LYS A 154 -4.58 -3.44 17.72
CA LYS A 154 -5.53 -4.53 17.91
C LYS A 154 -6.68 -4.36 16.92
N PRO A 155 -6.40 -4.49 15.60
CA PRO A 155 -7.46 -4.42 14.60
C PRO A 155 -8.50 -5.51 14.87
N PRO A 156 -9.76 -5.31 14.43
CA PRO A 156 -10.82 -6.30 14.59
C PRO A 156 -10.37 -7.69 14.13
N GLU A 157 -10.74 -8.73 14.86
CA GLU A 157 -10.19 -10.06 14.60
C GLU A 157 -10.58 -10.63 13.24
N SER A 158 -11.80 -10.34 12.79
CA SER A 158 -12.35 -10.84 11.52
C SER A 158 -12.65 -9.76 10.50
N LEU A 159 -12.96 -8.52 10.90
CA LEU A 159 -13.33 -7.46 9.97
C LEU A 159 -12.11 -6.96 9.18
N ARG A 160 -12.17 -7.04 7.85
CA ARG A 160 -11.05 -6.73 6.95
C ARG A 160 -11.28 -5.54 6.07
N LEU A 161 -12.52 -5.21 5.75
CA LEU A 161 -12.86 -4.11 4.85
C LEU A 161 -14.18 -3.49 5.28
N ILE A 162 -14.23 -2.17 5.21
CA ILE A 162 -15.43 -1.37 5.38
C ILE A 162 -15.57 -0.46 4.15
N ARG A 163 -16.77 -0.46 3.55
CA ARG A 163 -17.16 0.46 2.46
C ARG A 163 -18.37 1.26 2.93
N MET A 164 -18.16 2.51 3.33
CA MET A 164 -19.24 3.36 3.85
C MET A 164 -19.93 4.12 2.72
N LEU A 165 -21.27 4.07 2.69
CA LEU A 165 -22.09 4.86 1.78
C LEU A 165 -22.56 6.14 2.48
N GLN A 166 -22.26 7.28 1.87
CA GLN A 166 -22.58 8.61 2.37
C GLN A 166 -23.29 9.42 1.28
N PRO A 167 -24.63 9.47 1.26
CA PRO A 167 -25.37 10.33 0.34
C PRO A 167 -25.09 11.80 0.65
N LEU A 168 -24.63 12.54 -0.34
CA LEU A 168 -24.33 13.96 -0.25
C LEU A 168 -25.50 14.82 -0.72
N ALA A 169 -26.25 14.36 -1.73
CA ALA A 169 -27.45 15.02 -2.24
C ALA A 169 -28.33 14.00 -2.96
N GLY A 170 -29.66 14.16 -2.88
CA GLY A 170 -30.62 13.33 -3.59
C GLY A 170 -30.64 11.85 -3.17
N ARG A 171 -31.73 11.15 -3.53
CA ARG A 171 -31.84 9.70 -3.35
C ARG A 171 -30.91 9.00 -4.34
N THR A 172 -30.12 8.06 -3.85
CA THR A 172 -29.21 7.27 -4.68
C THR A 172 -29.52 5.79 -4.54
N GLU A 173 -29.85 5.15 -5.66
CA GLU A 173 -29.88 3.70 -5.78
C GLU A 173 -28.45 3.18 -5.96
N TRP A 174 -28.12 2.10 -5.25
CA TRP A 174 -26.81 1.48 -5.29
C TRP A 174 -26.92 -0.02 -5.56
N ARG A 175 -25.89 -0.56 -6.18
CA ARG A 175 -25.70 -1.99 -6.46
C ARG A 175 -24.35 -2.42 -5.92
N LEU A 176 -24.37 -3.54 -5.20
CA LEU A 176 -23.20 -4.27 -4.75
C LEU A 176 -23.17 -5.63 -5.44
N THR A 177 -22.08 -5.95 -6.12
CA THR A 177 -21.83 -7.27 -6.68
C THR A 177 -20.71 -7.93 -5.88
N PHE A 178 -20.99 -9.05 -5.26
CA PHE A 178 -20.05 -9.83 -4.46
C PHE A 178 -19.83 -11.20 -5.10
N LYS A 179 -18.64 -11.39 -5.67
CA LYS A 179 -18.22 -12.61 -6.37
C LYS A 179 -16.90 -13.10 -5.76
N PRO A 180 -16.89 -13.68 -4.55
CA PRO A 180 -15.68 -14.21 -3.94
C PRO A 180 -15.20 -15.47 -4.66
N ARG A 181 -13.90 -15.69 -4.69
CA ARG A 181 -13.26 -16.88 -5.27
C ARG A 181 -12.09 -17.28 -4.39
N PHE A 182 -12.04 -18.55 -3.99
CA PHE A 182 -11.01 -19.08 -3.09
C PHE A 182 -10.02 -19.96 -3.85
N ASP A 183 -8.94 -20.35 -3.17
CA ASP A 183 -7.83 -21.13 -3.72
C ASP A 183 -7.39 -20.61 -5.11
N TYR A 184 -7.01 -19.34 -5.15
CA TYR A 184 -6.54 -18.69 -6.38
C TYR A 184 -7.52 -18.77 -7.56
N GLY A 185 -8.84 -18.71 -7.30
CA GLY A 185 -9.85 -18.77 -8.35
C GLY A 185 -10.34 -20.18 -8.71
N ARG A 186 -9.75 -21.24 -8.11
CA ARG A 186 -10.12 -22.63 -8.38
C ARG A 186 -11.40 -23.04 -7.66
N GLN A 187 -11.67 -22.45 -6.50
CA GLN A 187 -12.84 -22.79 -5.70
C GLN A 187 -13.90 -21.68 -5.75
N MET A 188 -15.11 -22.06 -6.17
CA MET A 188 -16.30 -21.23 -6.02
C MET A 188 -16.98 -21.54 -4.68
N PRO A 189 -17.01 -20.60 -3.71
CA PRO A 189 -17.62 -20.86 -2.42
C PRO A 189 -19.16 -20.93 -2.52
N SER A 190 -19.77 -21.66 -1.60
CA SER A 190 -21.22 -21.68 -1.43
C SER A 190 -21.71 -20.39 -0.76
N LEU A 191 -22.71 -19.73 -1.36
CA LEU A 191 -23.29 -18.49 -0.84
C LEU A 191 -24.60 -18.77 -0.11
N ARG A 192 -24.74 -18.27 1.13
CA ARG A 192 -25.96 -18.46 1.94
C ARG A 192 -26.26 -17.24 2.81
N GLY A 193 -27.45 -16.67 2.64
CA GLY A 193 -27.98 -15.68 3.58
C GLY A 193 -28.20 -16.32 4.96
N LEU A 194 -27.58 -15.77 6.00
CA LEU A 194 -27.69 -16.32 7.36
C LEU A 194 -28.78 -15.64 8.17
N ARG A 195 -28.90 -14.32 8.04
CA ARG A 195 -29.91 -13.47 8.67
C ARG A 195 -30.01 -12.16 7.88
N PRO A 196 -31.02 -11.31 8.12
CA PRO A 196 -31.12 -10.01 7.47
C PRO A 196 -29.80 -9.23 7.56
N GLY A 197 -29.29 -8.78 6.42
CA GLY A 197 -28.03 -8.02 6.34
C GLY A 197 -26.75 -8.83 6.52
N LEU A 198 -26.78 -10.17 6.49
CA LEU A 198 -25.57 -11.00 6.58
C LEU A 198 -25.59 -12.19 5.61
N LEU A 199 -24.61 -12.20 4.71
CA LEU A 199 -24.34 -13.27 3.76
C LEU A 199 -23.05 -13.98 4.12
N ALA A 200 -23.04 -15.31 4.10
CA ALA A 200 -21.84 -16.12 4.22
C ALA A 200 -21.41 -16.67 2.86
N ALA A 201 -20.10 -16.76 2.66
CA ALA A 201 -19.46 -17.49 1.58
C ALA A 201 -18.52 -18.53 2.20
N HIS A 202 -18.84 -19.81 2.06
CA HIS A 202 -18.12 -20.94 2.64
C HIS A 202 -17.40 -21.75 1.57
N GLY A 203 -16.09 -21.93 1.73
CA GLY A 203 -15.30 -22.91 1.00
C GLY A 203 -14.70 -23.95 1.94
N GLU A 204 -13.72 -24.71 1.46
CA GLU A 204 -13.10 -25.80 2.22
C GLU A 204 -12.26 -25.28 3.39
N ASP A 205 -11.34 -24.33 3.13
CA ASP A 205 -10.37 -23.87 4.14
C ASP A 205 -10.68 -22.49 4.73
N ALA A 206 -11.67 -21.79 4.17
CA ALA A 206 -11.97 -20.41 4.54
C ALA A 206 -13.46 -20.10 4.45
N SER A 207 -13.89 -19.19 5.33
CA SER A 207 -15.19 -18.54 5.25
C SER A 207 -15.03 -17.02 5.28
N VAL A 208 -15.79 -16.33 4.43
CA VAL A 208 -15.95 -14.88 4.49
C VAL A 208 -17.41 -14.53 4.70
N PHE A 209 -17.65 -13.42 5.40
CA PHE A 209 -18.99 -12.94 5.71
C PHE A 209 -19.13 -11.50 5.23
N LEU A 210 -20.18 -11.24 4.47
CA LEU A 210 -20.53 -9.92 3.96
C LEU A 210 -21.72 -9.39 4.74
N GLN A 211 -21.49 -8.36 5.55
CA GLN A 211 -22.55 -7.61 6.20
C GLN A 211 -22.98 -6.44 5.28
N PHE A 212 -24.28 -6.26 5.13
CA PHE A 212 -24.87 -5.22 4.30
C PHE A 212 -26.13 -4.63 4.97
N PRO A 213 -26.65 -3.48 4.53
CA PRO A 213 -27.80 -2.82 5.17
C PRO A 213 -29.03 -3.71 5.26
N ILE A 214 -29.66 -3.73 6.44
CA ILE A 214 -30.97 -4.35 6.62
C ILE A 214 -31.97 -3.59 5.75
N GLY A 215 -32.77 -4.33 4.96
CA GLY A 215 -33.72 -3.76 4.00
C GLY A 215 -33.21 -3.68 2.55
N ALA A 216 -31.93 -4.00 2.30
CA ALA A 216 -31.44 -4.22 0.94
C ALA A 216 -31.95 -5.57 0.39
N THR A 217 -32.19 -5.63 -0.92
CA THR A 217 -32.58 -6.84 -1.63
C THR A 217 -31.33 -7.67 -1.93
N LEU A 218 -31.37 -8.97 -1.66
CA LEU A 218 -30.30 -9.93 -1.96
C LEU A 218 -30.78 -10.93 -3.01
N GLU A 219 -30.05 -11.02 -4.11
CA GLU A 219 -30.24 -12.03 -5.16
C GLU A 219 -28.96 -12.87 -5.29
N LEU A 220 -29.11 -14.19 -5.35
CA LEU A 220 -28.01 -15.13 -5.55
C LEU A 220 -28.14 -15.75 -6.94
N VAL A 221 -27.11 -15.56 -7.78
CA VAL A 221 -27.07 -16.07 -9.15
C VAL A 221 -25.66 -16.60 -9.42
N ASP A 222 -25.53 -17.88 -9.78
CA ASP A 222 -24.27 -18.52 -10.22
C ASP A 222 -23.03 -18.20 -9.36
N GLY A 223 -23.16 -18.41 -8.05
CA GLY A 223 -22.05 -18.16 -7.10
C GLY A 223 -21.64 -16.68 -7.01
N THR A 224 -22.59 -15.78 -7.31
CA THR A 224 -22.48 -14.34 -7.18
C THR A 224 -23.68 -13.83 -6.38
N ALA A 225 -23.45 -12.91 -5.46
CA ALA A 225 -24.51 -12.17 -4.80
C ALA A 225 -24.64 -10.76 -5.38
N VAL A 226 -25.84 -10.40 -5.78
CA VAL A 226 -26.20 -9.04 -6.17
C VAL A 226 -27.07 -8.46 -5.06
N ILE A 227 -26.62 -7.38 -4.46
CA ILE A 227 -27.34 -6.68 -3.40
C ILE A 227 -27.67 -5.28 -3.88
N THR A 228 -28.94 -4.90 -3.81
CA THR A 228 -29.40 -3.56 -4.22
C THR A 228 -30.12 -2.88 -3.07
N GLY A 229 -30.02 -1.56 -3.06
CA GLY A 229 -30.73 -0.76 -2.09
C GLY A 229 -30.67 0.71 -2.44
N GLU A 230 -31.17 1.51 -1.52
CA GLU A 230 -31.28 2.95 -1.70
C GLU A 230 -30.77 3.67 -0.47
N ILE A 231 -30.31 4.89 -0.67
CA ILE A 231 -29.84 5.72 0.42
C ILE A 231 -30.15 7.20 0.16
N MET A 232 -30.57 7.90 1.21
CA MET A 232 -30.95 9.32 1.15
C MET A 232 -30.13 10.15 2.15
N PRO A 233 -29.90 11.45 1.87
CA PRO A 233 -29.24 12.35 2.80
C PRO A 233 -29.79 12.22 4.23
N GLY A 234 -28.91 12.28 5.22
CA GLY A 234 -29.24 12.03 6.63
C GLY A 234 -29.11 10.57 7.08
N HIS A 235 -29.04 9.62 6.15
CA HIS A 235 -28.81 8.20 6.46
C HIS A 235 -27.36 7.80 6.21
N ARG A 236 -26.91 6.78 6.93
CA ARG A 236 -25.58 6.17 6.78
C ARG A 236 -25.75 4.68 6.59
N ALA A 237 -24.92 4.10 5.72
CA ALA A 237 -24.86 2.67 5.52
C ALA A 237 -23.41 2.23 5.33
N ALA A 238 -23.15 0.95 5.57
CA ALA A 238 -21.85 0.37 5.33
C ALA A 238 -21.98 -1.07 4.83
N ILE A 239 -21.05 -1.46 3.96
CA ILE A 239 -20.77 -2.84 3.60
C ILE A 239 -19.51 -3.26 4.33
N LEU A 240 -19.55 -4.39 5.04
CA LEU A 240 -18.42 -4.89 5.82
C LEU A 240 -18.08 -6.30 5.37
N LEU A 241 -16.79 -6.56 5.12
CA LEU A 241 -16.29 -7.88 4.79
C LEU A 241 -15.45 -8.44 5.94
N HIS A 242 -15.86 -9.60 6.43
CA HIS A 242 -15.15 -10.33 7.45
C HIS A 242 -14.47 -11.56 6.86
N TYR A 243 -13.26 -11.85 7.32
CA TYR A 243 -12.59 -13.12 7.13
C TYR A 243 -12.58 -13.88 8.46
N ALA A 244 -13.20 -15.04 8.48
CA ALA A 244 -13.25 -15.90 9.65
C ALA A 244 -13.01 -17.32 9.13
N GLY A 245 -11.74 -17.76 9.11
CA GLY A 245 -11.34 -19.09 8.60
C GLY A 245 -12.17 -20.23 9.20
N ALA A 246 -11.70 -20.84 10.29
CA ALA A 246 -12.48 -21.82 11.07
C ALA A 246 -13.23 -21.19 12.26
N ARG A 247 -13.37 -19.85 12.28
CA ARG A 247 -13.94 -19.11 13.42
C ARG A 247 -15.47 -19.06 13.34
N PRO A 248 -16.17 -18.82 14.47
CA PRO A 248 -17.61 -18.60 14.49
C PRO A 248 -18.03 -17.43 13.59
N VAL A 249 -19.31 -17.44 13.22
CA VAL A 249 -19.96 -16.32 12.52
C VAL A 249 -19.73 -15.02 13.30
N PRO A 250 -19.25 -13.94 12.67
CA PRO A 250 -18.98 -12.69 13.37
C PRO A 250 -20.26 -12.05 13.93
N ALA A 251 -20.10 -11.36 15.06
CA ALA A 251 -21.12 -10.44 15.56
C ALA A 251 -21.33 -9.30 14.54
N ALA A 252 -22.58 -8.85 14.42
CA ALA A 252 -22.89 -7.71 13.58
C ALA A 252 -22.25 -6.44 14.16
N ILE A 253 -21.69 -5.61 13.29
CA ILE A 253 -21.10 -4.32 13.67
C ILE A 253 -22.11 -3.22 13.35
N SER A 254 -22.36 -2.33 14.32
CA SER A 254 -23.28 -1.22 14.11
C SER A 254 -22.70 -0.18 13.13
N ILE A 255 -23.56 0.66 12.54
CA ILE A 255 -23.09 1.74 11.66
C ILE A 255 -22.23 2.77 12.41
N ASP A 256 -22.51 2.99 13.70
CA ASP A 256 -21.74 3.91 14.54
C ASP A 256 -20.36 3.33 14.87
N ASP A 257 -20.26 2.04 15.16
CA ASP A 257 -18.97 1.36 15.35
C ASP A 257 -18.15 1.38 14.06
N ALA A 258 -18.78 1.14 12.90
CA ALA A 258 -18.11 1.24 11.61
C ALA A 258 -17.56 2.66 11.35
N HIS A 259 -18.30 3.69 11.77
CA HIS A 259 -17.84 5.08 11.68
C HIS A 259 -16.72 5.39 12.68
N ALA A 260 -16.80 4.86 13.91
CA ALA A 260 -15.72 4.98 14.89
C ALA A 260 -14.41 4.35 14.36
N LEU A 261 -14.51 3.21 13.66
CA LEU A 261 -13.36 2.57 13.00
C LEU A 261 -12.78 3.41 11.87
N LEU A 262 -13.59 4.18 11.13
CA LEU A 262 -13.09 5.13 10.13
C LEU A 262 -12.22 6.20 10.81
N HIS A 263 -12.70 6.80 11.89
CA HIS A 263 -11.95 7.81 12.64
C HIS A 263 -10.64 7.24 13.20
N GLN A 264 -10.68 6.07 13.86
CA GLN A 264 -9.49 5.41 14.38
C GLN A 264 -8.46 5.08 13.28
N THR A 265 -8.94 4.68 12.10
CA THR A 265 -8.07 4.36 10.96
C THR A 265 -7.40 5.63 10.41
N ASP A 266 -8.16 6.70 10.22
CA ASP A 266 -7.61 8.00 9.81
C ASP A 266 -6.60 8.52 10.83
N ASP A 267 -6.96 8.51 12.12
CA ASP A 267 -6.08 8.97 13.21
C ASP A 267 -4.78 8.18 13.24
N TYR A 268 -4.84 6.85 13.07
CA TYR A 268 -3.63 6.03 12.98
C TYR A 268 -2.69 6.49 11.85
N TRP A 269 -3.21 6.69 10.64
CA TRP A 269 -2.38 7.08 9.50
C TRP A 269 -1.81 8.49 9.66
N MET A 270 -2.64 9.43 10.12
CA MET A 270 -2.22 10.80 10.37
C MET A 270 -1.17 10.88 11.46
N ASP A 271 -1.36 10.18 12.58
CA ASP A 271 -0.43 10.18 13.71
C ASP A 271 0.88 9.47 13.37
N TRP A 272 0.80 8.35 12.63
CA TRP A 272 1.99 7.71 12.10
C TRP A 272 2.76 8.68 11.20
N LEU A 273 2.11 9.31 10.22
CA LEU A 273 2.80 10.22 9.31
C LEU A 273 3.37 11.46 10.03
N ARG A 274 2.65 12.01 11.02
CA ARG A 274 3.10 13.15 11.84
C ARG A 274 4.38 12.88 12.64
N ALA A 275 4.69 11.61 12.90
CA ALA A 275 5.94 11.23 13.55
C ALA A 275 7.19 11.49 12.67
N THR A 276 7.02 11.79 11.38
CA THR A 276 8.15 12.09 10.50
C THR A 276 8.96 13.29 10.98
N THR A 277 10.28 13.17 10.82
CA THR A 277 11.25 14.26 11.05
C THR A 277 11.55 15.05 9.77
N TYR A 278 11.05 14.62 8.60
CA TYR A 278 11.28 15.29 7.32
C TYR A 278 10.61 16.68 7.29
N ARG A 279 11.36 17.72 6.89
CA ARG A 279 10.89 19.12 6.78
C ARG A 279 11.25 19.79 5.46
N GLY A 280 11.48 18.98 4.41
CA GLY A 280 11.90 19.49 3.10
C GLY A 280 10.74 19.88 2.18
N ARG A 281 11.08 20.41 1.00
CA ARG A 281 10.14 20.96 0.00
C ARG A 281 9.27 19.93 -0.74
N PHE A 282 9.52 18.63 -0.54
CA PHE A 282 8.85 17.53 -1.24
C PHE A 282 7.95 16.72 -0.29
N ASP A 283 7.35 17.39 0.69
CA ASP A 283 6.52 16.77 1.73
C ASP A 283 5.36 15.96 1.14
N GLU A 284 4.56 16.53 0.24
CA GLU A 284 3.40 15.84 -0.34
C GLU A 284 3.76 14.52 -1.05
N PRO A 285 4.67 14.48 -2.04
CA PRO A 285 5.03 13.23 -2.69
C PRO A 285 5.74 12.24 -1.74
N LEU A 286 6.59 12.71 -0.82
CA LEU A 286 7.27 11.81 0.12
C LEU A 286 6.32 11.22 1.15
N HIS A 287 5.38 12.00 1.69
CA HIS A 287 4.36 11.51 2.61
C HIS A 287 3.47 10.47 1.93
N ARG A 288 3.07 10.72 0.68
CA ARG A 288 2.25 9.78 -0.09
C ARG A 288 2.99 8.47 -0.36
N SER A 289 4.29 8.55 -0.70
CA SER A 289 5.15 7.39 -0.86
C SER A 289 5.35 6.64 0.46
N ALA A 290 5.66 7.32 1.55
CA ALA A 290 5.86 6.71 2.87
C ALA A 290 4.63 5.93 3.33
N LEU A 291 3.42 6.50 3.18
CA LEU A 291 2.17 5.81 3.47
C LEU A 291 1.94 4.59 2.57
N ALA A 292 2.38 4.62 1.31
CA ALA A 292 2.30 3.46 0.41
C ALA A 292 3.30 2.36 0.79
N LEU A 293 4.54 2.72 1.14
CA LEU A 293 5.55 1.80 1.68
C LEU A 293 5.06 1.14 2.97
N LYS A 294 4.47 1.94 3.86
CA LYS A 294 3.89 1.45 5.12
C LYS A 294 2.77 0.43 4.90
N LEU A 295 1.96 0.57 3.85
CA LEU A 295 0.92 -0.41 3.50
C LEU A 295 1.47 -1.78 3.10
N MET A 296 2.75 -1.87 2.71
CA MET A 296 3.41 -3.14 2.38
C MET A 296 3.97 -3.85 3.62
N GLN A 297 3.90 -3.22 4.80
CA GLN A 297 4.32 -3.85 6.04
C GLN A 297 3.33 -4.92 6.48
N TYR A 298 3.85 -6.11 6.79
CA TYR A 298 3.18 -7.11 7.59
C TYR A 298 3.53 -6.91 9.07
N LEU A 299 2.74 -6.07 9.73
CA LEU A 299 2.97 -5.64 11.11
C LEU A 299 3.19 -6.79 12.11
N PRO A 300 2.51 -7.95 12.04
CA PRO A 300 2.68 -9.00 13.04
C PRO A 300 4.14 -9.48 13.20
N THR A 301 4.95 -9.42 12.14
CA THR A 301 6.37 -9.81 12.19
C THR A 301 7.31 -8.64 11.95
N GLY A 302 6.86 -7.59 11.24
CA GLY A 302 7.70 -6.48 10.80
C GLY A 302 8.30 -6.68 9.39
N ALA A 303 7.95 -7.77 8.70
CA ALA A 303 8.31 -7.98 7.30
C ALA A 303 7.66 -6.94 6.38
N PHE A 304 8.25 -6.72 5.21
CA PHE A 304 7.62 -5.96 4.13
C PHE A 304 7.54 -6.85 2.89
N VAL A 305 6.40 -6.81 2.20
CA VAL A 305 6.30 -7.42 0.87
C VAL A 305 6.92 -6.50 -0.18
N ALA A 306 7.57 -7.07 -1.20
CA ALA A 306 8.09 -6.29 -2.33
C ALA A 306 6.95 -5.61 -3.10
N ALA A 307 5.82 -6.31 -3.27
CA ALA A 307 4.55 -5.73 -3.71
C ALA A 307 3.37 -6.56 -3.17
N PRO A 308 2.19 -5.96 -2.93
CA PRO A 308 1.03 -6.66 -2.40
C PRO A 308 0.25 -7.47 -3.46
N THR A 309 0.84 -7.72 -4.63
CA THR A 309 0.26 -8.42 -5.78
C THR A 309 1.19 -9.50 -6.31
N SER A 310 0.62 -10.48 -7.01
CA SER A 310 1.38 -11.49 -7.75
C SER A 310 1.16 -11.35 -9.25
N SER A 311 2.12 -11.85 -10.04
CA SER A 311 1.97 -12.17 -11.46
C SER A 311 1.58 -11.01 -12.37
N LEU A 312 1.82 -9.78 -11.90
CA LEU A 312 1.75 -8.63 -12.79
C LEU A 312 3.00 -8.62 -13.67
N PRO A 313 2.84 -8.38 -14.98
CA PRO A 313 3.97 -8.42 -15.90
C PRO A 313 4.81 -7.16 -15.82
N GLU A 314 6.12 -7.29 -15.98
CA GLU A 314 7.02 -6.14 -16.21
C GLU A 314 6.60 -5.35 -17.46
N SER A 315 6.16 -6.07 -18.49
CA SER A 315 5.61 -5.50 -19.74
C SER A 315 4.39 -6.33 -20.17
N PRO A 316 3.23 -5.71 -20.49
CA PRO A 316 2.05 -6.44 -20.94
C PRO A 316 2.36 -7.42 -22.08
N GLY A 317 1.90 -8.68 -21.95
CA GLY A 317 2.20 -9.79 -22.86
C GLY A 317 3.53 -10.51 -22.57
N GLY A 318 4.35 -10.00 -21.64
CA GLY A 318 5.62 -10.59 -21.23
C GLY A 318 5.46 -11.79 -20.28
N SER A 319 6.57 -12.50 -20.07
CA SER A 319 6.64 -13.71 -19.23
C SER A 319 7.29 -13.49 -17.86
N LEU A 320 7.75 -12.27 -17.55
CA LEU A 320 8.37 -11.88 -16.29
C LEU A 320 7.29 -11.42 -15.31
N ASN A 321 6.54 -12.41 -14.84
CA ASN A 321 5.32 -12.24 -14.05
C ASN A 321 5.56 -12.99 -12.73
N TRP A 322 6.09 -12.27 -11.73
CA TRP A 322 6.55 -12.86 -10.47
C TRP A 322 5.57 -12.63 -9.33
N ASP A 323 5.60 -13.53 -8.34
CA ASP A 323 4.90 -13.30 -7.08
C ASP A 323 5.76 -12.45 -6.15
N TYR A 324 5.36 -11.19 -5.95
CA TYR A 324 6.10 -10.22 -5.14
C TYR A 324 5.57 -10.10 -3.71
N ARG A 325 4.66 -10.99 -3.29
CA ARG A 325 4.01 -10.95 -1.96
C ARG A 325 4.87 -11.50 -0.82
N TYR A 326 6.16 -11.66 -1.09
CA TYR A 326 7.17 -12.16 -0.17
C TYR A 326 8.13 -11.05 0.23
N SER A 327 8.95 -11.31 1.24
CA SER A 327 9.89 -10.33 1.77
C SER A 327 11.29 -10.67 1.33
N TRP A 328 11.83 -9.85 0.44
CA TRP A 328 13.25 -9.86 0.08
C TRP A 328 14.05 -9.08 1.11
N VAL A 329 15.23 -9.60 1.45
CA VAL A 329 16.15 -8.93 2.38
C VAL A 329 16.58 -7.58 1.80
N ARG A 330 17.01 -7.55 0.53
CA ARG A 330 17.39 -6.34 -0.20
C ARG A 330 16.27 -5.29 -0.24
N ASP A 331 15.13 -5.65 -0.82
CA ASP A 331 14.02 -4.71 -1.03
C ASP A 331 13.51 -4.14 0.30
N THR A 332 13.45 -4.99 1.33
CA THR A 332 13.03 -4.52 2.66
C THR A 332 14.08 -3.61 3.28
N SER A 333 15.38 -3.91 3.12
CA SER A 333 16.49 -3.05 3.55
C SER A 333 16.40 -1.65 2.94
N ASP A 334 16.25 -1.55 1.61
CA ASP A 334 16.09 -0.26 0.92
C ASP A 334 14.87 0.52 1.43
N LEU A 335 13.74 -0.17 1.56
CA LEU A 335 12.49 0.42 2.03
C LEU A 335 12.64 0.98 3.44
N VAL A 336 13.16 0.20 4.39
CA VAL A 336 13.25 0.64 5.79
C VAL A 336 14.33 1.69 5.99
N ASN A 337 15.40 1.70 5.17
CA ASN A 337 16.36 2.79 5.17
C ASN A 337 15.69 4.11 4.70
N ALA A 338 14.92 4.07 3.62
CA ALA A 338 14.17 5.23 3.14
C ALA A 338 13.16 5.76 4.18
N LEU A 339 12.46 4.86 4.87
CA LEU A 339 11.57 5.24 5.98
C LEU A 339 12.37 5.78 7.19
N GLY A 340 13.53 5.20 7.49
CA GLY A 340 14.44 5.67 8.54
C GLY A 340 14.95 7.09 8.32
N GLU A 341 15.28 7.46 7.07
CA GLU A 341 15.63 8.85 6.71
C GLU A 341 14.49 9.85 6.96
N MET A 342 13.24 9.38 6.96
CA MET A 342 12.07 10.17 7.32
C MET A 342 11.75 10.14 8.82
N GLY A 343 12.56 9.48 9.65
CA GLY A 343 12.39 9.38 11.10
C GLY A 343 11.55 8.18 11.58
N PHE A 344 11.22 7.25 10.69
CA PHE A 344 10.42 6.06 11.01
C PHE A 344 11.32 4.87 11.41
N ASP A 345 12.00 5.01 12.55
CA ASP A 345 12.97 4.02 13.02
C ASP A 345 12.33 2.68 13.48
N ASP A 346 11.05 2.69 13.87
CA ASP A 346 10.36 1.51 14.40
C ASP A 346 10.17 0.41 13.32
N GLU A 347 10.08 0.81 12.06
CA GLU A 347 9.94 -0.03 10.88
C GLU A 347 11.22 -0.84 10.63
N ALA A 348 12.38 -0.18 10.69
CA ALA A 348 13.67 -0.85 10.57
C ALA A 348 13.93 -1.79 11.76
N ASP A 349 13.49 -1.40 12.96
CA ASP A 349 13.49 -2.27 14.13
C ASP A 349 12.62 -3.52 13.96
N GLY A 350 11.46 -3.37 13.32
CA GLY A 350 10.57 -4.46 12.92
C GLY A 350 11.24 -5.41 11.94
N PHE A 351 11.84 -4.88 10.89
CA PHE A 351 12.57 -5.67 9.91
C PHE A 351 13.71 -6.49 10.54
N LEU A 352 14.55 -5.88 11.38
CA LEU A 352 15.64 -6.62 12.04
C LEU A 352 15.14 -7.72 12.99
N ARG A 353 13.94 -7.58 13.58
CA ARG A 353 13.31 -8.68 14.34
C ARG A 353 12.84 -9.81 13.42
N TRP A 354 12.30 -9.46 12.26
CA TRP A 354 11.89 -10.44 11.27
C TRP A 354 13.09 -11.19 10.67
N VAL A 355 14.18 -10.50 10.30
CA VAL A 355 15.43 -11.11 9.81
C VAL A 355 15.95 -12.16 10.81
N ARG A 356 15.95 -11.83 12.10
CA ARG A 356 16.27 -12.81 13.15
C ARG A 356 15.36 -14.02 13.11
N THR A 357 14.06 -13.81 12.99
CA THR A 357 13.09 -14.92 12.96
C THR A 357 13.32 -15.84 11.76
N ALA A 358 13.64 -15.27 10.59
CA ALA A 358 13.98 -16.04 9.39
C ALA A 358 15.32 -16.78 9.56
N HIS A 359 16.36 -16.08 10.05
CA HIS A 359 17.68 -16.65 10.30
C HIS A 359 17.67 -17.80 11.31
N ASP A 360 17.01 -17.61 12.45
CA ASP A 360 16.99 -18.59 13.56
C ASP A 360 16.34 -19.93 13.15
N ARG A 361 15.56 -19.98 12.06
CA ARG A 361 15.00 -21.24 11.52
C ARG A 361 16.05 -22.09 10.83
N HIS A 362 16.85 -21.47 9.96
CA HIS A 362 17.89 -22.15 9.19
C HIS A 362 19.20 -21.33 9.15
N PRO A 363 19.95 -21.22 10.27
CA PRO A 363 21.09 -20.29 10.38
C PRO A 363 22.22 -20.50 9.38
N LYS A 364 22.33 -21.71 8.82
CA LYS A 364 23.37 -22.07 7.84
C LYS A 364 22.97 -21.75 6.40
N ASP A 365 21.68 -21.56 6.14
CA ASP A 365 21.07 -21.42 4.81
C ASP A 365 20.19 -20.15 4.77
N PHE A 366 20.86 -19.00 4.89
CA PHE A 366 20.20 -17.69 4.81
C PHE A 366 19.84 -17.37 3.36
N LYS A 367 18.55 -17.25 3.08
CA LYS A 367 17.96 -17.03 1.76
C LYS A 367 17.87 -15.54 1.43
N ILE A 368 17.75 -15.24 0.14
CA ILE A 368 17.56 -13.87 -0.34
C ILE A 368 16.16 -13.31 -0.01
N MET A 369 15.19 -14.21 0.15
CA MET A 369 13.79 -13.87 0.42
C MET A 369 13.11 -14.97 1.23
N TYR A 370 12.00 -14.59 1.87
CA TYR A 370 11.20 -15.49 2.68
C TYR A 370 9.72 -15.11 2.62
N ARG A 371 8.86 -16.02 3.08
CA ARG A 371 7.48 -15.68 3.44
C ARG A 371 7.47 -14.59 4.52
N ILE A 372 6.36 -13.86 4.62
CA ILE A 372 6.20 -12.77 5.60
C ILE A 372 6.28 -13.23 7.07
N ASP A 373 6.13 -14.52 7.34
CA ASP A 373 6.34 -15.14 8.65
C ASP A 373 7.77 -15.68 8.85
N GLY A 374 8.66 -15.51 7.88
CA GLY A 374 10.06 -15.92 7.87
C GLY A 374 10.31 -17.35 7.39
N ASP A 375 9.31 -18.04 6.83
CA ASP A 375 9.47 -19.42 6.34
C ASP A 375 10.08 -19.35 4.93
N ASP A 376 11.07 -20.20 4.66
CA ASP A 376 11.80 -20.24 3.39
C ASP A 376 11.15 -21.14 2.35
N ARG A 377 10.07 -21.86 2.70
CA ARG A 377 9.34 -22.70 1.74
C ARG A 377 8.47 -21.85 0.82
N LEU A 378 9.02 -21.55 -0.35
CA LEU A 378 8.39 -20.78 -1.42
C LEU A 378 8.26 -21.61 -2.71
N PRO A 379 7.51 -22.74 -2.69
CA PRO A 379 7.34 -23.54 -3.90
C PRO A 379 6.69 -22.70 -5.00
N GLU A 380 7.33 -22.67 -6.17
CA GLU A 380 6.80 -21.99 -7.34
C GLU A 380 5.94 -22.93 -8.17
N PHE A 381 4.74 -22.49 -8.53
CA PHE A 381 3.87 -23.19 -9.48
C PHE A 381 3.10 -22.21 -10.36
N VAL A 382 2.63 -22.71 -11.49
CA VAL A 382 1.86 -21.94 -12.48
C VAL A 382 0.37 -22.27 -12.36
N LEU A 383 -0.47 -21.26 -12.55
CA LEU A 383 -1.92 -21.36 -12.68
C LEU A 383 -2.28 -21.25 -14.17
N ASP A 384 -2.13 -22.35 -14.91
CA ASP A 384 -2.25 -22.36 -16.38
C ASP A 384 -3.64 -21.98 -16.87
N GLU A 385 -4.66 -22.11 -16.03
CA GLU A 385 -6.03 -21.86 -16.43
C GLU A 385 -6.43 -20.38 -16.32
N LEU A 386 -5.61 -19.52 -15.73
CA LEU A 386 -5.89 -18.09 -15.59
C LEU A 386 -5.37 -17.31 -16.80
N GLU A 387 -6.15 -16.33 -17.26
CA GLU A 387 -5.77 -15.53 -18.43
C GLU A 387 -4.52 -14.66 -18.19
N GLY A 388 -4.27 -14.25 -16.94
CA GLY A 388 -3.20 -13.31 -16.59
C GLY A 388 -3.58 -11.86 -16.89
N TYR A 389 -2.95 -10.92 -16.20
CA TYR A 389 -3.25 -9.49 -16.39
C TYR A 389 -2.99 -9.09 -17.85
N ARG A 390 -4.05 -8.68 -18.56
CA ARG A 390 -4.01 -8.36 -20.01
C ARG A 390 -3.38 -9.50 -20.84
N ARG A 391 -3.76 -10.74 -20.55
CA ARG A 391 -3.26 -11.95 -21.22
C ARG A 391 -1.76 -12.19 -21.09
N SER A 392 -1.17 -11.67 -20.00
CA SER A 392 0.26 -11.86 -19.73
C SER A 392 0.44 -13.13 -18.90
N THR A 393 1.00 -14.15 -19.54
CA THR A 393 1.23 -15.47 -18.95
C THR A 393 2.73 -15.77 -18.82
N PRO A 394 3.15 -16.61 -17.87
CA PRO A 394 2.32 -17.39 -16.95
C PRO A 394 1.88 -16.59 -15.71
N VAL A 395 0.85 -17.08 -15.02
CA VAL A 395 0.48 -16.64 -13.67
C VAL A 395 1.19 -17.55 -12.66
N ARG A 396 2.11 -17.00 -11.88
CA ARG A 396 2.94 -17.72 -10.92
C ARG A 396 2.54 -17.45 -9.48
N ILE A 397 2.56 -18.48 -8.66
CA ILE A 397 2.50 -18.38 -7.20
C ILE A 397 3.79 -18.95 -6.65
N GLY A 398 4.37 -18.30 -5.64
CA GLY A 398 5.74 -18.62 -5.20
C GLY A 398 6.80 -17.92 -6.04
N ASN A 399 8.06 -18.12 -5.68
CA ASN A 399 9.16 -17.54 -6.41
C ASN A 399 10.42 -18.40 -6.26
N ALA A 400 10.89 -18.94 -7.39
CA ALA A 400 12.04 -19.83 -7.43
C ALA A 400 13.38 -19.14 -7.14
N ALA A 401 13.43 -17.81 -7.04
CA ALA A 401 14.67 -17.12 -6.67
C ALA A 401 15.09 -17.37 -5.21
N VAL A 402 14.23 -17.99 -4.38
CA VAL A 402 14.52 -18.28 -2.97
C VAL A 402 15.82 -19.08 -2.80
N ASP A 403 16.12 -19.97 -3.73
CA ASP A 403 17.31 -20.82 -3.71
C ASP A 403 18.53 -20.22 -4.42
N GLN A 404 18.41 -18.99 -4.93
CA GLN A 404 19.54 -18.29 -5.53
C GLN A 404 20.49 -17.77 -4.45
N VAL A 405 21.79 -17.82 -4.76
CA VAL A 405 22.81 -17.09 -4.01
C VAL A 405 22.93 -15.70 -4.61
N GLN A 406 22.77 -14.68 -3.78
CA GLN A 406 23.01 -13.27 -4.12
C GLN A 406 23.80 -12.65 -2.96
N LEU A 407 25.01 -12.17 -3.23
CA LEU A 407 25.94 -11.78 -2.17
C LEU A 407 25.66 -10.38 -1.60
N ASP A 408 24.95 -9.54 -2.35
CA ASP A 408 24.64 -8.16 -1.98
C ASP A 408 23.71 -8.07 -0.75
N ILE A 409 22.83 -9.06 -0.53
CA ILE A 409 21.87 -9.06 0.59
C ILE A 409 22.55 -8.88 1.95
N TYR A 410 23.77 -9.39 2.08
CA TYR A 410 24.56 -9.30 3.30
C TYR A 410 25.03 -7.87 3.55
N GLY A 411 25.46 -7.18 2.48
CA GLY A 411 25.82 -5.77 2.52
C GLY A 411 24.64 -4.89 2.87
N GLU A 412 23.48 -5.13 2.25
CA GLU A 412 22.25 -4.36 2.50
C GLU A 412 21.76 -4.50 3.94
N LEU A 413 21.83 -5.72 4.49
CA LEU A 413 21.48 -5.96 5.89
C LEU A 413 22.47 -5.25 6.85
N MET A 414 23.76 -5.27 6.54
CA MET A 414 24.78 -4.57 7.32
C MET A 414 24.57 -3.05 7.27
N GLN A 415 24.29 -2.49 6.10
CA GLN A 415 23.98 -1.07 5.92
C GLN A 415 22.74 -0.69 6.74
N THR A 416 21.68 -1.50 6.69
CA THR A 416 20.44 -1.27 7.46
C THR A 416 20.70 -1.27 8.96
N ALA A 417 21.48 -2.25 9.45
CA ALA A 417 21.86 -2.29 10.85
C ALA A 417 22.71 -1.08 11.27
N TYR A 418 23.59 -0.61 10.38
CA TYR A 418 24.38 0.59 10.59
C TYR A 418 23.49 1.84 10.67
N THR A 419 22.55 2.04 9.75
CA THR A 419 21.58 3.14 9.78
C THR A 419 20.80 3.17 11.10
N CYS A 420 20.25 2.03 11.53
CA CYS A 420 19.55 1.89 12.82
C CYS A 420 20.45 2.24 14.02
N TRP A 421 21.70 1.78 14.00
CA TRP A 421 22.64 2.11 15.05
C TRP A 421 23.00 3.60 15.03
N GLN A 422 23.13 4.22 13.86
CA GLN A 422 23.44 5.63 13.75
C GLN A 422 22.35 6.51 14.35
N SER A 423 21.07 6.17 14.16
CA SER A 423 19.93 6.95 14.69
C SER A 423 19.77 6.80 16.20
N ARG A 424 19.86 5.57 16.74
CA ARG A 424 19.56 5.29 18.16
C ARG A 424 20.79 5.14 19.06
N LYS A 425 22.00 5.02 18.48
CA LYS A 425 23.26 4.66 19.15
C LYS A 425 23.19 3.35 19.95
N ILE A 426 22.21 2.49 19.66
CA ILE A 426 21.95 1.24 20.34
C ILE A 426 21.74 0.15 19.30
N LEU A 427 22.43 -0.98 19.47
CA LEU A 427 22.21 -2.20 18.71
C LEU A 427 21.99 -3.37 19.70
N PRO A 428 20.74 -3.81 19.92
CA PRO A 428 20.43 -4.88 20.87
C PRO A 428 21.27 -6.15 20.65
N LYS A 429 21.71 -6.79 21.73
CA LYS A 429 22.62 -7.97 21.70
C LYS A 429 22.22 -9.07 20.69
N PRO A 430 20.96 -9.54 20.63
CA PRO A 430 20.60 -10.60 19.67
C PRO A 430 20.76 -10.21 18.20
N ARG A 431 20.79 -8.90 17.89
CA ARG A 431 21.03 -8.42 16.53
C ARG A 431 22.52 -8.42 16.18
N ARG A 432 23.40 -8.24 17.18
CA ARG A 432 24.86 -8.28 16.98
C ARG A 432 25.33 -9.66 16.55
N GLU A 433 24.77 -10.74 17.10
CA GLU A 433 25.17 -12.11 16.78
C GLU A 433 24.88 -12.48 15.32
N ILE A 434 23.71 -12.09 14.81
CA ILE A 434 23.36 -12.29 13.39
C ILE A 434 24.32 -11.53 12.49
N LEU A 435 24.63 -10.27 12.82
CA LEU A 435 25.52 -9.45 11.99
C LEU A 435 26.95 -9.99 11.97
N LEU A 436 27.44 -10.56 13.07
CA LEU A 436 28.74 -11.25 13.08
C LEU A 436 28.71 -12.47 12.15
N GLN A 437 27.65 -13.29 12.20
CA GLN A 437 27.50 -14.43 11.29
C GLN A 437 27.36 -14.00 9.82
N VAL A 438 26.72 -12.86 9.56
CA VAL A 438 26.66 -12.25 8.22
C VAL A 438 28.05 -11.84 7.75
N VAL A 439 28.87 -11.22 8.62
CA VAL A 439 30.27 -10.88 8.29
C VAL A 439 31.11 -12.12 8.02
N ASP A 440 31.00 -13.15 8.87
CA ASP A 440 31.70 -14.43 8.66
C ASP A 440 31.32 -15.06 7.31
N ARG A 441 30.02 -14.99 6.94
CA ARG A 441 29.53 -15.47 5.65
C ARG A 441 30.10 -14.67 4.48
N ILE A 442 30.18 -13.35 4.59
CA ILE A 442 30.81 -12.49 3.57
C ILE A 442 32.28 -12.91 3.38
N LEU A 443 33.04 -13.05 4.47
CA LEU A 443 34.46 -13.44 4.42
C LEU A 443 34.66 -14.81 3.77
N GLU A 444 33.71 -15.73 3.96
CA GLU A 444 33.75 -17.06 3.35
C GLU A 444 33.34 -17.06 1.86
N TRP A 445 32.35 -16.22 1.47
CA TRP A 445 31.63 -16.39 0.20
C TRP A 445 31.87 -15.31 -0.85
N TRP A 446 32.62 -14.24 -0.56
CA TRP A 446 32.75 -13.09 -1.45
C TRP A 446 33.28 -13.40 -2.88
N GLU A 447 33.99 -14.52 -3.09
CA GLU A 447 34.47 -14.96 -4.41
C GLU A 447 33.56 -16.02 -5.08
N LYS A 448 32.43 -16.37 -4.47
CA LYS A 448 31.48 -17.33 -5.07
C LYS A 448 30.75 -16.71 -6.25
N GLU A 449 30.40 -17.55 -7.21
CA GLU A 449 29.45 -17.18 -8.27
C GLU A 449 28.10 -16.86 -7.65
N ASP A 450 27.46 -15.77 -8.09
CA ASP A 450 26.14 -15.34 -7.63
C ASP A 450 25.20 -15.05 -8.81
N SER A 451 23.93 -14.79 -8.51
CA SER A 451 22.89 -14.57 -9.52
C SER A 451 22.68 -13.09 -9.89
N GLY A 452 23.48 -12.18 -9.30
CA GLY A 452 23.26 -10.73 -9.33
C GLY A 452 21.92 -10.29 -8.76
N ILE A 453 21.68 -8.98 -8.77
CA ILE A 453 20.47 -8.36 -8.18
C ILE A 453 19.19 -8.59 -8.99
N TRP A 454 19.31 -9.01 -10.25
CA TRP A 454 18.18 -9.14 -11.18
C TRP A 454 17.56 -10.54 -11.22
N GLU A 455 18.08 -11.45 -10.40
CA GLU A 455 17.53 -12.78 -10.17
C GLU A 455 17.32 -13.61 -11.45
N ALA A 456 18.13 -13.32 -12.47
CA ALA A 456 17.95 -13.91 -13.78
C ALA A 456 18.02 -15.44 -13.69
N ARG A 457 17.14 -16.14 -14.40
CA ARG A 457 17.14 -17.61 -14.52
C ARG A 457 18.28 -18.11 -15.40
N ARG A 458 19.50 -17.73 -15.06
CA ARG A 458 20.74 -18.07 -15.74
C ARG A 458 21.70 -18.67 -14.72
N ARG A 459 22.73 -19.36 -15.21
CA ARG A 459 23.79 -19.86 -14.33
C ARG A 459 24.45 -18.68 -13.59
N PRO A 460 24.69 -18.80 -12.27
CA PRO A 460 25.48 -17.86 -11.51
C PRO A 460 26.84 -17.55 -12.15
N ARG A 461 27.38 -16.36 -11.90
CA ARG A 461 28.70 -15.91 -12.40
C ARG A 461 29.46 -15.18 -11.31
N ARG A 462 30.80 -15.14 -11.43
CA ARG A 462 31.66 -14.32 -10.58
C ARG A 462 31.56 -12.84 -10.91
#